data_AF-A0A7C5BI36-F1
#
_entry.id   AF-A0A7C5BI36-F1
#
_cell.length_a   1.000
_cell.length_b   1.000
_cell.length_c   1.000
_cell.angle_alpha   90.00
_cell.angle_beta   90.00
_cell.angle_gamma   90.00
#
_symmetry.space_group_name_H-M   'P 1'
#
loop_
_entity.id
_entity.type
_entity.pdbx_description
1 polymer ?
#
loop_
_entity_poly.entity_id
_entity_poly.type
_entity_poly.pdbx_seq_one_letter_code
_entity_poly.pdbx_strand_id
1 'polypeptide(L)'
;FFRPFPDQEIIEAVSNLDAVGVLDRSVSMAPHGSTAIELRSALYGNLNIPVCGFISGLGGRDVKIDDFLEMFSMIKKGKEGNYYINGKGVR
;
A
#
# COMPACT_ATOMS: atom_id res chain seq x y z
N PHE A 1 3.13 11.51 -10.76
CA PHE A 1 4.58 11.47 -11.02
C PHE A 1 5.17 10.41 -10.11
N PHE A 2 6.00 9.48 -10.61
CA PHE A 2 6.55 8.38 -9.79
C PHE A 2 8.08 8.32 -9.80
N ARG A 3 8.75 8.86 -10.83
CA ARG A 3 10.21 8.85 -10.93
C ARG A 3 10.75 10.25 -11.27
N PRO A 4 11.77 10.73 -10.53
CA PRO A 4 12.21 10.25 -9.22
C PRO A 4 11.06 10.09 -8.20
N PHE A 5 11.21 9.17 -7.24
CA PHE A 5 10.18 8.99 -6.20
C PHE A 5 10.19 10.23 -5.29
N PRO A 6 9.03 10.85 -5.02
CA PRO A 6 8.95 12.13 -4.30
C PRO A 6 8.96 11.93 -2.78
N ASP A 7 10.12 11.56 -2.23
CA ASP A 7 10.27 11.18 -0.82
C ASP A 7 9.78 12.29 0.13
N GLN A 8 10.23 13.53 -0.09
CA GLN A 8 9.95 14.66 0.80
C GLN A 8 8.46 15.00 0.83
N GLU A 9 7.84 15.11 -0.35
CA GLU A 9 6.43 15.46 -0.47
C GLU A 9 5.53 14.38 0.13
N ILE A 10 5.93 13.10 0.01
CA ILE A 10 5.21 11.98 0.60
C ILE A 10 5.30 12.02 2.12
N ILE A 11 6.51 12.18 2.68
CA ILE A 11 6.73 12.30 4.13
C ILE A 11 5.88 13.43 4.70
N GLU A 12 5.90 14.60 4.08
CA GLU A 12 5.10 15.75 4.51
C GLU A 12 3.60 15.44 4.47
N ALA A 13 3.11 14.84 3.37
CA ALA A 13 1.70 14.53 3.18
C ALA A 13 1.15 13.51 4.20
N VAL A 14 1.98 12.58 4.68
CA VAL A 14 1.55 11.50 5.59
C VAL A 14 1.93 11.74 7.05
N SER A 15 2.66 12.82 7.35
CA SER A 15 3.20 13.13 8.69
C SER A 15 2.17 13.19 9.83
N ASN A 16 0.91 13.52 9.52
CA ASN A 16 -0.17 13.66 10.50
C ASN A 16 -1.20 12.51 10.42
N LEU A 17 -0.88 11.41 9.75
CA LEU A 17 -1.77 10.26 9.62
C LEU A 17 -1.45 9.19 10.67
N ASP A 18 -2.49 8.53 11.18
CA ASP A 18 -2.34 7.41 12.11
C ASP A 18 -1.82 6.14 11.43
N ALA A 19 -2.09 5.97 10.13
CA ALA A 19 -1.67 4.83 9.32
C ALA A 19 -1.83 5.14 7.82
N VAL A 20 -1.10 4.41 6.97
CA VAL A 20 -1.17 4.54 5.50
C VAL A 20 -1.46 3.20 4.84
N GLY A 21 -2.44 3.18 3.94
CA GLY A 21 -2.68 2.08 3.02
C GLY A 21 -2.07 2.35 1.65
N VAL A 22 -1.40 1.34 1.06
CA VAL A 22 -0.84 1.41 -0.28
C VAL A 22 -1.46 0.33 -1.15
N LEU A 23 -2.13 0.72 -2.23
CA LEU A 23 -2.62 -0.20 -3.25
C LEU A 23 -1.64 -0.25 -4.42
N ASP A 24 -1.06 -1.42 -4.64
CA ASP A 24 -0.28 -1.75 -5.83
C ASP A 24 -1.08 -2.62 -6.79
N ARG A 25 -1.07 -2.25 -8.08
CA ARG A 25 -1.50 -3.13 -9.18
C ARG A 25 -0.34 -3.87 -9.82
N SER A 26 0.75 -4.00 -9.07
CA SER A 26 1.96 -4.72 -9.43
C SER A 26 2.33 -5.66 -8.28
N VAL A 27 3.08 -6.70 -8.62
CA VAL A 27 3.75 -7.57 -7.65
C VAL A 27 5.24 -7.40 -7.86
N SER A 28 5.99 -7.27 -6.77
CA SER A 28 7.46 -7.28 -6.83
C SER A 28 7.97 -8.67 -6.42
N MET A 29 9.28 -8.91 -6.56
CA MET A 29 9.90 -10.12 -6.01
C MET A 29 10.06 -10.08 -4.48
N ALA A 30 9.79 -8.93 -3.85
CA ALA A 30 9.73 -8.77 -2.41
C ALA A 30 8.29 -9.02 -1.92
N PRO A 31 8.03 -9.17 -0.61
CA PRO A 31 6.69 -9.50 -0.10
C PRO A 31 5.65 -8.35 -0.26
N HIS A 32 6.00 -7.27 -0.95
CA HIS A 32 5.21 -6.05 -1.12
C HIS A 32 5.06 -5.70 -2.62
N GLY A 33 4.13 -4.81 -2.96
CA GLY A 33 4.15 -4.13 -4.26
C GLY A 33 5.22 -3.04 -4.32
N SER A 34 5.54 -2.57 -5.53
CA SER A 34 6.65 -1.62 -5.74
C SER A 34 6.44 -0.30 -5.00
N THR A 35 5.24 0.25 -5.00
CA THR A 35 4.92 1.53 -4.35
C THR A 35 5.02 1.41 -2.84
N ALA A 36 4.55 0.30 -2.28
CA ALA A 36 4.65 0.04 -0.84
C ALA A 36 6.11 -0.03 -0.36
N ILE A 37 7.03 -0.53 -1.19
CA ILE A 37 8.48 -0.56 -0.87
C ILE A 37 9.05 0.85 -0.87
N GLU A 38 8.80 1.63 -1.93
CA GLU A 38 9.29 3.01 -2.05
C GLU A 38 8.77 3.89 -0.90
N LEU A 39 7.47 3.79 -0.56
CA LEU A 39 6.90 4.50 0.59
C LEU A 39 7.59 4.11 1.90
N ARG A 40 7.74 2.81 2.18
CA ARG A 40 8.41 2.36 3.42
C ARG A 40 9.86 2.84 3.47
N SER A 41 10.56 2.86 2.34
CA SER A 41 11.92 3.37 2.24
C SER A 41 11.98 4.86 2.56
N ALA A 42 11.07 5.67 2.02
CA ALA A 42 11.00 7.11 2.31
C ALA A 42 10.71 7.37 3.81
N LEU A 43 9.82 6.58 4.42
CA LEU A 43 9.47 6.74 5.83
C LEU A 43 10.58 6.25 6.78
N TYR A 44 11.42 5.33 6.34
CA TYR A 44 12.45 4.73 7.19
C TYR A 44 13.41 5.80 7.75
N GLY A 45 13.45 5.91 9.08
CA GLY A 45 14.26 6.90 9.79
C GLY A 45 13.65 8.31 9.86
N ASN A 46 12.55 8.58 9.16
CA ASN A 46 11.88 9.89 9.15
C ASN A 46 10.55 9.87 9.93
N LEU A 47 9.72 8.84 9.73
CA LEU A 47 8.40 8.71 10.35
C LEU A 47 8.15 7.25 10.75
N ASN A 48 7.56 7.06 11.93
CA ASN A 48 7.15 5.73 12.41
C ASN A 48 5.63 5.58 12.32
N ILE A 49 5.12 5.46 11.10
CA ILE A 49 3.69 5.24 10.84
C ILE A 49 3.44 3.82 10.32
N PRO A 50 2.41 3.13 10.80
CA PRO A 50 1.99 1.84 10.25
C PRO A 50 1.66 1.95 8.76
N VAL A 51 2.23 1.04 7.96
CA VAL A 51 1.92 0.92 6.53
C VAL A 51 1.28 -0.44 6.25
N CYS A 52 0.16 -0.42 5.53
CA CYS A 52 -0.55 -1.61 5.07
C CYS A 52 -0.50 -1.69 3.54
N GLY A 53 0.13 -2.73 2.99
CA GLY A 53 0.26 -2.96 1.56
C GLY A 53 -0.85 -3.86 1.02
N PHE A 54 -1.43 -3.50 -0.12
CA PHE A 54 -2.48 -4.24 -0.80
C PHE A 54 -2.07 -4.49 -2.25
N ILE A 55 -2.12 -5.75 -2.69
CA ILE A 55 -1.94 -6.12 -4.09
C ILE A 55 -3.31 -6.50 -4.65
N SER A 56 -3.77 -5.77 -5.67
CA SER A 56 -5.07 -6.03 -6.31
C SER A 56 -5.05 -5.69 -7.80
N GLY A 57 -6.08 -6.11 -8.53
CA GLY A 57 -6.25 -5.81 -9.95
C GLY A 57 -5.19 -6.43 -10.87
N LEU A 58 -4.49 -7.46 -10.41
CA LEU A 58 -3.53 -8.22 -11.22
C LEU A 58 -4.21 -8.86 -12.43
N GLY A 59 -3.54 -8.85 -13.58
CA GLY A 59 -4.08 -9.39 -14.83
C GLY A 59 -5.27 -8.59 -15.39
N GLY A 60 -5.37 -7.30 -15.04
CA GLY A 60 -6.45 -6.43 -15.53
C GLY A 60 -7.79 -6.59 -14.81
N ARG A 61 -7.83 -7.36 -13.71
CA ARG A 61 -9.03 -7.48 -12.86
C ARG A 61 -9.45 -6.12 -12.33
N ASP A 62 -10.76 -5.90 -12.29
CA ASP A 62 -11.35 -4.69 -11.73
C ASP A 62 -11.14 -4.62 -10.21
N VAL A 63 -10.98 -3.41 -9.66
CA VAL A 63 -10.86 -3.17 -8.20
C VAL A 63 -12.13 -2.46 -7.75
N LYS A 64 -12.99 -3.19 -7.06
CA LYS A 64 -14.35 -2.77 -6.75
C LYS A 64 -14.39 -1.88 -5.51
N ILE A 65 -15.50 -1.17 -5.33
CA ILE A 65 -15.77 -0.36 -4.13
C ILE A 65 -15.63 -1.22 -2.85
N ASP A 66 -16.16 -2.44 -2.86
CA ASP A 66 -16.05 -3.37 -1.73
C ASP A 66 -14.60 -3.73 -1.38
N ASP A 67 -13.71 -3.79 -2.38
CA ASP A 67 -12.28 -4.02 -2.17
C ASP A 67 -11.66 -2.85 -1.38
N PHE A 68 -12.00 -1.60 -1.76
CA PHE A 68 -11.54 -0.41 -1.04
C PHE A 68 -12.11 -0.32 0.39
N LEU A 69 -13.37 -0.71 0.60
CA LEU A 69 -13.98 -0.76 1.92
C LEU A 69 -13.29 -1.79 2.82
N GLU A 70 -12.91 -2.96 2.28
CA GLU A 70 -12.12 -3.95 3.00
C GLU A 70 -10.74 -3.40 3.38
N MET A 71 -10.01 -2.81 2.42
CA MET A 71 -8.70 -2.20 2.65
C MET A 71 -8.77 -1.15 3.78
N PHE A 72 -9.74 -0.24 3.72
CA PHE A 72 -9.91 0.81 4.72
C PHE A 72 -10.23 0.24 6.11
N SER A 73 -11.10 -0.76 6.19
CA SER A 73 -11.43 -1.47 7.44
C SER A 73 -10.19 -2.12 8.06
N MET A 74 -9.28 -2.64 7.24
CA MET A 74 -8.01 -3.24 7.70
C MET A 74 -7.06 -2.19 8.26
N ILE A 75 -6.89 -1.06 7.56
CA ILE A 75 -6.08 0.08 8.03
C ILE A 75 -6.61 0.57 9.38
N LYS A 76 -7.93 0.79 9.49
CA LYS A 76 -8.57 1.27 10.73
C LYS A 76 -8.40 0.32 11.92
N LYS A 77 -8.25 -0.98 11.67
CA LYS A 77 -7.99 -2.00 12.70
C LYS A 77 -6.51 -2.10 13.10
N GLY A 78 -5.65 -1.23 12.59
CA GLY A 78 -4.21 -1.26 12.86
C GLY A 78 -3.52 -2.47 12.25
N LYS A 79 -4.07 -3.05 11.16
CA LYS A 79 -3.38 -4.13 10.48
C LYS A 79 -2.18 -3.60 9.72
N GLU A 80 -1.06 -4.29 9.89
CA GLU A 80 0.17 -4.07 9.14
C GLU A 80 0.46 -5.27 8.25
N GLY A 81 1.35 -5.09 7.27
CA GLY A 81 1.80 -6.17 6.39
C GLY A 81 1.27 -6.06 4.96
N ASN A 82 1.09 -7.21 4.30
CA ASN A 82 0.75 -7.31 2.89
C ASN A 82 -0.42 -8.24 2.64
N TYR A 83 -1.34 -7.78 1.79
CA TYR A 83 -2.60 -8.48 1.56
C TYR A 83 -2.93 -8.52 0.09
N TYR A 84 -3.36 -9.69 -0.39
CA TYR A 84 -3.93 -9.83 -1.73
C TYR A 84 -5.44 -9.63 -1.65
N ILE A 85 -5.93 -8.57 -2.27
CA ILE A 85 -7.36 -8.28 -2.36
C ILE A 85 -7.84 -8.67 -3.76
N ASN A 86 -9.05 -9.23 -3.87
CA ASN A 86 -9.62 -9.67 -5.15
C ASN A 86 -8.70 -10.68 -5.91
N GLY A 87 -7.79 -11.34 -5.18
CA GLY A 87 -6.85 -12.36 -5.68
C GLY A 87 -7.32 -13.79 -5.48
N LYS A 88 -8.47 -14.00 -4.83
CA LYS A 88 -9.04 -15.33 -4.60
C LYS A 88 -9.38 -15.96 -5.96
N GLY A 89 -8.64 -17.02 -6.31
CA GLY A 89 -8.75 -17.71 -7.59
C GLY A 89 -7.41 -17.97 -8.29
N VAL A 90 -6.32 -17.31 -7.84
CA VAL A 90 -4.96 -17.62 -8.32
C VAL A 90 -4.41 -18.78 -7.47
N ARG A 91 -4.75 -20.00 -7.87
CA ARG A 91 -3.97 -21.21 -7.57
C ARG A 91 -3.16 -21.57 -8.80
#